data_AF-A0A9P9NVE3-F1
#
_entry.id   AF-A0A9P9NVE3-F1
#
_cell.length_a   1.000
_cell.length_b   1.000
_cell.length_c   1.000
_cell.angle_alpha   90.00
_cell.angle_beta   90.00
_cell.angle_gamma   90.00
#
_symmetry.space_group_name_H-M   'P 1'
#
loop_
_entity.id
_entity.type
_entity.pdbx_description
1 polymer ?
#
loop_
_entity_poly.entity_id
_entity_poly.type
_entity_poly.pdbx_seq_one_letter_code
_entity_poly.pdbx_strand_id
1 'polypeptide(L)'
;DINDVKVVVPDWGDADLKARSLNGDECIIGTTLGHAGVMVQLPLEGTMRLESRGAEKVEGKEKLWIVFDPIFSARAGPTQYTGPGRLRKAPCQVEDFPGCNAVVISHNHYDHLDLPTIQAILKKFPEAKYFVPLGNKIWFAALGIPNDLIIELDWWEERQFSLQDFGYSKQETNLKFTCVPAQHNSARSPLDQGNTLWCGWVVEQLLTQSQTRRKGTIYHAGDTGYRPLSTSTTTCPIFTQIGQKFGPIDLSFLPIWRGGSLSFFSTLGLRLSHKDIPSALHASPADAMDIHVDVRSRNSVGVHFGTFVGSENESLEPILEFEEAREG
;
A
#
# COMPACT_ATOMS: atom_id res chain seq x y z
N ASP A 1 23.17 9.21 -9.02
CA ASP A 1 24.04 8.07 -8.74
C ASP A 1 23.15 6.97 -8.18
N ILE A 2 22.83 5.94 -8.97
CA ILE A 2 21.87 4.89 -8.60
C ILE A 2 22.33 4.06 -7.38
N ASN A 3 23.57 4.27 -6.95
CA ASN A 3 24.24 3.55 -5.87
C ASN A 3 23.96 4.10 -4.46
N ASP A 4 23.24 5.22 -4.31
CA ASP A 4 23.03 5.86 -2.99
C ASP A 4 21.53 6.07 -2.71
N VAL A 5 20.85 5.01 -2.23
CA VAL A 5 19.45 5.06 -1.78
C VAL A 5 19.40 5.73 -0.41
N LYS A 6 18.99 7.01 -0.39
CA LYS A 6 18.87 7.81 0.84
C LYS A 6 17.49 7.68 1.45
N VAL A 7 17.46 7.51 2.77
CA VAL A 7 16.24 7.69 3.56
C VAL A 7 16.06 9.18 3.81
N VAL A 8 14.92 9.72 3.39
CA VAL A 8 14.57 11.15 3.52
C VAL A 8 13.37 11.27 4.46
N VAL A 9 13.41 12.28 5.34
CA VAL A 9 12.26 12.62 6.18
C VAL A 9 11.14 13.16 5.28
N PRO A 10 9.90 12.62 5.35
CA PRO A 10 8.84 13.05 4.48
C PRO A 10 8.43 14.50 4.73
N ASP A 11 8.28 15.26 3.65
CA ASP A 11 7.65 16.59 3.64
C ASP A 11 6.21 16.53 3.09
N TRP A 12 5.69 15.31 2.93
CA TRP A 12 4.33 15.03 2.46
C TRP A 12 4.00 15.62 1.08
N GLY A 13 5.02 15.78 0.24
CA GLY A 13 4.90 16.25 -1.15
C GLY A 13 5.06 17.76 -1.32
N ASP A 14 5.34 18.51 -0.26
CA ASP A 14 5.45 19.97 -0.31
C ASP A 14 6.54 20.45 -1.28
N ALA A 15 7.73 19.83 -1.28
CA ALA A 15 8.81 20.19 -2.21
C ALA A 15 8.43 19.89 -3.67
N ASP A 16 7.81 18.74 -3.94
CA ASP A 16 7.44 18.31 -5.30
C ASP A 16 6.32 19.18 -5.88
N LEU A 17 5.31 19.51 -5.07
CA LEU A 17 4.25 20.43 -5.46
C LEU A 17 4.82 21.80 -5.84
N LYS A 18 5.73 22.33 -5.00
CA LYS A 18 6.38 23.62 -5.26
C LYS A 18 7.25 23.58 -6.50
N ALA A 19 8.07 22.53 -6.67
CA ALA A 19 8.96 22.38 -7.82
C ALA A 19 8.19 22.28 -9.14
N ARG A 20 7.00 21.68 -9.12
CA ARG A 20 6.15 21.48 -10.30
C ARG A 20 5.07 22.56 -10.49
N SER A 21 4.99 23.55 -9.59
CA SER A 21 3.95 24.58 -9.57
C SER A 21 2.53 24.00 -9.57
N LEU A 22 2.32 22.92 -8.81
CA LEU A 22 1.04 22.22 -8.70
C LEU A 22 0.25 22.68 -7.48
N ASN A 23 -1.08 22.72 -7.61
CA ASN A 23 -1.99 22.93 -6.50
C ASN A 23 -2.21 21.61 -5.74
N GLY A 24 -1.74 21.51 -4.50
CA GLY A 24 -1.89 20.31 -3.67
C GLY A 24 -3.35 19.92 -3.38
N ASP A 25 -4.29 20.86 -3.52
CA ASP A 25 -5.73 20.61 -3.34
C ASP A 25 -6.38 19.92 -4.55
N GLU A 26 -5.64 19.73 -5.63
CA GLU A 26 -6.10 19.04 -6.84
C GLU A 26 -5.29 17.77 -7.10
N CYS A 27 -4.34 17.45 -6.22
CA CYS A 27 -3.41 16.34 -6.41
C CYS A 27 -3.65 15.21 -5.42
N ILE A 28 -3.62 13.98 -5.92
CA ILE A 28 -3.33 12.80 -5.10
C ILE A 28 -1.83 12.80 -4.84
N ILE A 29 -1.42 12.70 -3.58
CA ILE A 29 0.00 12.69 -3.20
C ILE A 29 0.31 11.34 -2.55
N GLY A 30 1.21 10.58 -3.14
CA GLY A 30 1.74 9.34 -2.57
C GLY A 30 3.12 9.56 -1.95
N THR A 31 3.32 9.11 -0.72
CA THR A 31 4.60 9.12 0.00
C THR A 31 4.98 7.69 0.34
N THR A 32 6.14 7.21 -0.13
CA THR A 32 6.64 5.88 0.25
C THR A 32 7.21 5.90 1.67
N LEU A 33 6.76 4.99 2.52
CA LEU A 33 7.23 4.82 3.90
C LEU A 33 8.31 3.73 4.02
N GLY A 34 8.71 3.13 2.89
CA GLY A 34 9.62 2.00 2.79
C GLY A 34 8.88 0.68 2.63
N HIS A 35 9.52 -0.29 1.98
CA HIS A 35 8.94 -1.58 1.59
C HIS A 35 7.63 -1.40 0.81
N ALA A 36 6.54 -2.06 1.20
CA ALA A 36 5.20 -1.86 0.66
C ALA A 36 4.43 -0.70 1.34
N GLY A 37 4.97 -0.14 2.43
CA GLY A 37 4.30 0.91 3.19
C GLY A 37 4.19 2.20 2.38
N VAL A 38 2.98 2.70 2.18
CA VAL A 38 2.75 3.99 1.51
C VAL A 38 1.67 4.79 2.22
N MET A 39 1.83 6.11 2.24
CA MET A 39 0.85 7.05 2.76
C MET A 39 0.34 7.92 1.62
N VAL A 40 -0.98 7.95 1.45
CA VAL A 40 -1.64 8.71 0.39
C VAL A 40 -2.49 9.81 0.97
N GLN A 41 -2.25 11.02 0.48
CA GLN A 41 -3.07 12.19 0.70
C GLN A 41 -4.10 12.30 -0.42
N LEU A 42 -5.38 12.30 -0.05
CA LEU A 42 -6.47 12.65 -0.95
C LEU A 42 -6.90 14.10 -0.73
N PRO A 43 -7.05 14.90 -1.80
CA PRO A 43 -7.53 16.25 -1.68
C PRO A 43 -9.02 16.26 -1.33
N LEU A 44 -9.38 17.05 -0.32
CA LEU A 44 -10.77 17.37 0.00
C LEU A 44 -11.02 18.85 -0.30
N GLU A 45 -11.69 19.13 -1.42
CA GLU A 45 -12.00 20.52 -1.78
C GLU A 45 -13.09 21.08 -0.84
N GLY A 46 -12.78 22.19 -0.16
CA GLY A 46 -13.73 23.01 0.60
C GLY A 46 -14.38 22.33 1.83
N THR A 47 -13.69 21.42 2.51
CA THR A 47 -14.14 20.72 3.72
C THR A 47 -13.78 21.42 5.03
N MET A 48 -14.61 21.20 6.06
CA MET A 48 -14.40 21.59 7.48
C MET A 48 -14.66 20.37 8.39
N ARG A 49 -13.87 20.16 9.45
CA ARG A 49 -13.96 19.05 10.41
C ARG A 49 -14.98 19.35 11.48
N LEU A 50 -15.70 18.32 11.89
CA LEU A 50 -16.63 18.39 13.02
C LEU A 50 -15.85 18.06 14.29
N GLU A 51 -15.56 19.05 15.12
CA GLU A 51 -14.96 18.79 16.44
C GLU A 51 -16.01 18.43 17.49
N SER A 52 -15.67 17.45 18.32
CA SER A 52 -16.43 17.04 19.48
C SER A 52 -16.19 18.02 20.64
N ARG A 53 -17.22 18.85 20.90
CA ARG A 53 -17.39 19.79 22.05
C ARG A 53 -16.45 21.00 22.09
N GLY A 54 -17.00 22.15 21.68
CA GLY A 54 -16.48 23.47 22.00
C GLY A 54 -15.83 24.15 20.80
N ALA A 55 -16.61 25.00 20.14
CA ALA A 55 -16.26 25.68 18.90
C ALA A 55 -14.92 26.44 18.93
N GLU A 56 -14.00 26.04 18.05
CA GLU A 56 -13.18 26.98 17.27
C GLU A 56 -13.21 26.60 15.78
N LYS A 57 -13.58 27.57 14.94
CA LYS A 57 -13.54 27.45 13.48
C LYS A 57 -12.09 27.58 13.04
N VAL A 58 -11.42 26.48 12.72
CA VAL A 58 -10.16 26.54 11.97
C VAL A 58 -10.51 26.37 10.49
N GLU A 59 -10.49 27.47 9.75
CA GLU A 59 -10.60 27.47 8.30
C GLU A 59 -9.26 26.99 7.73
N GLY A 60 -9.09 25.67 7.67
CA GLY A 60 -7.93 24.98 7.09
C GLY A 60 -8.42 23.93 6.10
N LYS A 61 -7.77 23.84 4.93
CA LYS A 61 -8.11 22.85 3.90
C LYS A 61 -7.75 21.45 4.39
N GLU A 62 -8.76 20.60 4.52
CA GLU A 62 -8.57 19.28 5.13
C GLU A 62 -8.11 18.25 4.12
N LYS A 63 -7.30 17.33 4.60
CA LYS A 63 -6.70 16.26 3.82
C LYS A 63 -7.14 14.94 4.42
N LEU A 64 -7.51 13.98 3.58
CA LEU A 64 -7.76 12.62 4.02
C LEU A 64 -6.51 11.78 3.79
N TRP A 65 -6.11 11.05 4.81
CA TRP A 65 -4.88 10.27 4.82
C TRP A 65 -5.18 8.77 4.89
N ILE A 66 -4.69 8.03 3.90
CA ILE A 66 -4.80 6.58 3.81
C ILE A 66 -3.40 5.99 3.91
N VAL A 67 -3.20 5.03 4.80
CA VAL A 67 -1.92 4.35 5.01
C VAL A 67 -2.08 2.89 4.60
N PHE A 68 -1.27 2.43 3.65
CA PHE A 68 -1.26 1.05 3.17
C PHE A 68 -0.06 0.30 3.75
N ASP A 69 -0.29 -0.95 4.15
CA ASP A 69 0.71 -1.92 4.62
C ASP A 69 1.84 -1.33 5.50
N PRO A 70 1.52 -0.59 6.58
CA PRO A 70 2.54 0.14 7.31
C PRO A 70 3.40 -0.78 8.19
N ILE A 71 4.72 -0.69 8.02
CA ILE A 71 5.72 -1.34 8.88
C ILE A 71 6.83 -0.37 9.28
N PHE A 72 6.90 -0.08 10.59
CA PHE A 72 7.93 0.78 11.18
C PHE A 72 8.92 0.02 12.06
N SER A 73 8.59 -1.23 12.43
CA SER A 73 9.48 -2.12 13.17
C SER A 73 10.86 -2.30 12.51
N ALA A 74 11.86 -2.59 13.34
CA ALA A 74 13.21 -2.89 12.88
C ALA A 74 13.31 -4.25 12.16
N ARG A 75 12.39 -5.17 12.45
CA ARG A 75 12.31 -6.51 11.86
C ARG A 75 10.88 -6.84 11.47
N ALA A 76 10.72 -7.55 10.35
CA ALA A 76 9.45 -8.15 9.97
C ALA A 76 9.39 -9.58 10.52
N GLY A 77 8.79 -9.77 11.69
CA GLY A 77 8.63 -11.08 12.29
C GLY A 77 7.69 -11.10 13.50
N PRO A 78 7.46 -12.29 14.10
CA PRO A 78 6.58 -12.43 15.26
C PRO A 78 7.07 -11.68 16.49
N THR A 79 8.37 -11.35 16.55
CA THR A 79 8.98 -10.61 17.65
C THR A 79 9.97 -9.59 17.09
N GLN A 80 10.39 -8.62 17.92
CA GLN A 80 11.41 -7.64 17.57
C GLN A 80 12.82 -8.23 17.38
N TYR A 81 13.01 -9.53 17.61
CA TYR A 81 14.30 -10.22 17.51
C TYR A 81 14.35 -11.26 16.38
N THR A 82 13.21 -11.60 15.76
CA THR A 82 13.08 -12.64 14.74
C THR A 82 12.63 -12.07 13.40
N GLY A 83 12.93 -12.79 12.31
CA GLY A 83 12.61 -12.35 10.95
C GLY A 83 13.64 -11.38 10.34
N PRO A 84 13.51 -11.04 9.04
CA PRO A 84 14.44 -10.15 8.35
C PRO A 84 14.50 -8.77 9.00
N GLY A 85 15.73 -8.26 9.16
CA GLY A 85 15.98 -6.90 9.63
C GLY A 85 15.92 -5.91 8.48
N ARG A 86 15.42 -4.71 8.76
CA ARG A 86 15.43 -3.63 7.78
C ARG A 86 16.86 -3.19 7.48
N LEU A 87 17.21 -3.09 6.21
CA LEU A 87 18.47 -2.51 5.74
C LEU A 87 18.42 -0.97 5.84
N ARG A 88 17.28 -0.38 5.45
CA ARG A 88 17.05 1.07 5.47
C ARG A 88 16.12 1.45 6.60
N LYS A 89 16.48 2.45 7.40
CA LYS A 89 15.65 3.01 8.48
C LYS A 89 14.30 3.53 7.97
N ALA A 90 13.31 3.63 8.85
CA ALA A 90 12.03 4.22 8.44
C ALA A 90 12.25 5.71 8.23
N PRO A 91 11.59 6.29 7.22
CA PRO A 91 11.73 7.72 6.93
C PRO A 91 11.14 8.60 8.05
N CYS A 92 10.20 8.07 8.82
CA CYS A 92 9.56 8.71 9.97
C CYS A 92 9.05 7.66 10.96
N GLN A 93 8.31 8.07 12.00
CA GLN A 93 7.51 7.20 12.86
C GLN A 93 6.02 7.57 12.79
N VAL A 94 5.14 6.74 13.37
CA VAL A 94 3.69 7.02 13.41
C VAL A 94 3.40 8.35 14.11
N GLU A 95 4.21 8.71 15.11
CA GLU A 95 4.19 9.98 15.82
C GLU A 95 4.39 11.20 14.91
N ASP A 96 5.01 11.03 13.74
CA ASP A 96 5.25 12.11 12.78
C ASP A 96 4.12 12.25 11.75
N PHE A 97 3.16 11.31 11.68
CA PHE A 97 2.08 11.35 10.70
C PHE A 97 1.21 12.61 10.84
N PRO A 98 0.91 13.33 9.73
CA PRO A 98 0.03 14.49 9.75
C PRO A 98 -1.44 14.12 9.96
N GLY A 99 -1.82 12.87 9.69
CA GLY A 99 -3.15 12.31 9.90
C GLY A 99 -3.21 10.83 9.51
N CYS A 100 -4.25 10.13 9.91
CA CYS A 100 -4.53 8.76 9.47
C CYS A 100 -6.03 8.50 9.63
N ASN A 101 -6.77 8.49 8.53
CA ASN A 101 -8.21 8.22 8.51
C ASN A 101 -8.51 6.77 8.19
N ALA A 102 -7.65 6.14 7.40
CA ALA A 102 -7.76 4.74 7.01
C ALA A 102 -6.40 4.05 7.03
N VAL A 103 -6.36 2.83 7.55
CA VAL A 103 -5.27 1.86 7.39
C VAL A 103 -5.79 0.74 6.50
N VAL A 104 -5.02 0.38 5.48
CA VAL A 104 -5.40 -0.60 4.47
C VAL A 104 -4.36 -1.70 4.42
N ILE A 105 -4.78 -2.96 4.56
CA ILE A 105 -3.89 -4.11 4.65
C ILE A 105 -4.13 -5.06 3.49
N SER A 106 -3.08 -5.37 2.73
CA SER A 106 -3.14 -6.31 1.61
C SER A 106 -3.20 -7.77 2.06
N HIS A 107 -2.42 -8.15 3.08
CA HIS A 107 -2.37 -9.51 3.60
C HIS A 107 -1.65 -9.56 4.96
N ASN A 108 -1.59 -10.75 5.56
CA ASN A 108 -1.21 -10.90 6.96
C ASN A 108 0.30 -11.12 7.22
N HIS A 109 1.18 -11.06 6.21
CA HIS A 109 2.62 -11.25 6.43
C HIS A 109 3.20 -10.14 7.32
N TYR A 110 4.29 -10.46 8.02
CA TYR A 110 4.85 -9.57 9.04
C TYR A 110 5.40 -8.26 8.49
N ASP A 111 5.79 -8.23 7.22
CA ASP A 111 6.29 -7.06 6.51
C ASP A 111 5.18 -6.17 5.90
N HIS A 112 3.92 -6.61 5.98
CA HIS A 112 2.73 -5.83 5.58
C HIS A 112 1.77 -5.55 6.74
N LEU A 113 1.79 -6.39 7.78
CA LEU A 113 0.96 -6.28 8.97
C LEU A 113 1.82 -6.31 10.24
N ASP A 114 2.32 -5.14 10.62
CA ASP A 114 3.23 -4.95 11.75
C ASP A 114 2.49 -4.57 13.04
N LEU A 115 2.57 -5.44 14.05
CA LEU A 115 1.83 -5.28 15.32
C LEU A 115 2.13 -3.96 16.06
N PRO A 116 3.39 -3.60 16.34
CA PRO A 116 3.70 -2.34 17.00
C PRO A 116 3.21 -1.12 16.23
N THR A 117 3.29 -1.14 14.90
CA THR A 117 2.78 -0.07 14.05
C THR A 117 1.27 0.08 14.18
N ILE A 118 0.50 -1.01 14.11
CA ILE A 118 -0.97 -0.95 14.28
C ILE A 118 -1.34 -0.44 15.68
N GLN A 119 -0.62 -0.86 16.73
CA GLN A 119 -0.83 -0.35 18.08
C GLN A 119 -0.52 1.15 18.22
N ALA A 120 0.56 1.62 17.59
CA ALA A 120 0.93 3.03 17.58
C ALA A 120 -0.11 3.87 16.83
N ILE A 121 -0.63 3.38 15.69
CA ILE A 121 -1.71 4.05 14.94
C ILE A 121 -2.97 4.10 15.78
N LEU A 122 -3.41 2.98 16.39
CA LEU A 122 -4.59 2.96 17.26
C LEU A 122 -4.48 3.96 18.42
N LYS A 123 -3.29 4.07 19.01
CA LYS A 123 -3.03 5.02 20.11
C LYS A 123 -3.13 6.48 19.67
N LYS A 124 -2.60 6.81 18.48
CA LYS A 124 -2.53 8.20 17.99
C LYS A 124 -3.81 8.63 17.25
N PHE A 125 -4.43 7.71 16.52
CA PHE A 125 -5.59 7.92 15.65
C PHE A 125 -6.68 6.89 15.97
N PRO A 126 -7.35 7.00 17.13
CA PRO A 126 -8.31 5.99 17.60
C PRO A 126 -9.56 5.84 16.72
N GLU A 127 -9.82 6.83 15.85
CA GLU A 127 -10.96 6.82 14.92
C GLU A 127 -10.60 6.28 13.51
N ALA A 128 -9.34 5.91 13.29
CA ALA A 128 -8.90 5.36 12.00
C ALA A 128 -9.68 4.07 11.68
N LYS A 129 -10.13 3.94 10.43
CA LYS A 129 -10.78 2.73 9.93
C LYS A 129 -9.74 1.76 9.39
N TYR A 130 -9.91 0.47 9.62
CA TYR A 130 -9.02 -0.59 9.19
C TYR A 130 -9.70 -1.43 8.12
N PHE A 131 -9.19 -1.35 6.90
CA PHE A 131 -9.64 -2.14 5.75
C PHE A 131 -8.74 -3.35 5.61
N VAL A 132 -9.32 -4.53 5.78
CA VAL A 132 -8.57 -5.78 5.89
C VAL A 132 -9.20 -6.87 5.01
N PRO A 133 -8.40 -7.81 4.50
CA PRO A 133 -8.93 -8.92 3.71
C PRO A 133 -9.59 -9.95 4.62
N LEU A 134 -10.54 -10.71 4.06
CA LEU A 134 -11.30 -11.77 4.75
C LEU A 134 -10.42 -12.65 5.68
N GLY A 135 -10.88 -12.87 6.92
CA GLY A 135 -10.20 -13.65 7.95
C GLY A 135 -9.28 -12.83 8.86
N ASN A 136 -8.90 -11.60 8.48
CA ASN A 136 -8.01 -10.77 9.29
C ASN A 136 -8.72 -9.99 10.39
N LYS A 137 -10.04 -9.80 10.34
CA LYS A 137 -10.78 -9.00 11.32
C LYS A 137 -10.56 -9.46 12.76
N ILE A 138 -10.49 -10.78 12.97
CA ILE A 138 -10.28 -11.37 14.29
C ILE A 138 -8.97 -10.91 14.92
N TRP A 139 -7.90 -10.80 14.10
CA TRP A 139 -6.60 -10.34 14.57
C TRP A 139 -6.67 -8.89 15.06
N PHE A 140 -7.34 -8.01 14.32
CA PHE A 140 -7.53 -6.60 14.71
C PHE A 140 -8.43 -6.45 15.94
N ALA A 141 -9.53 -7.20 16.00
CA ALA A 141 -10.44 -7.19 17.15
C ALA A 141 -9.72 -7.66 18.44
N ALA A 142 -8.82 -8.64 18.33
CA ALA A 142 -8.01 -9.11 19.46
C ALA A 142 -7.04 -8.05 20.01
N LEU A 143 -6.70 -7.01 19.22
CA LEU A 143 -5.91 -5.86 19.69
C LEU A 143 -6.75 -4.81 20.42
N GLY A 144 -8.07 -5.00 20.52
CA GLY A 144 -9.00 -4.05 21.12
C GLY A 144 -9.49 -2.97 20.17
N ILE A 145 -9.29 -3.14 18.86
CA ILE A 145 -9.87 -2.22 17.86
C ILE A 145 -11.39 -2.45 17.80
N PRO A 146 -12.22 -1.40 17.92
CA PRO A 146 -13.68 -1.52 17.81
C PRO A 146 -14.12 -2.16 16.49
N ASN A 147 -15.07 -3.10 16.56
CA ASN A 147 -15.52 -3.90 15.41
C ASN A 147 -16.12 -3.09 14.25
N ASP A 148 -16.66 -1.91 14.55
CA ASP A 148 -17.23 -0.95 13.60
C ASP A 148 -16.15 -0.16 12.83
N LEU A 149 -14.93 -0.11 13.37
CA LEU A 149 -13.75 0.44 12.69
C LEU A 149 -13.03 -0.61 11.82
N ILE A 150 -13.39 -1.90 11.90
CA ILE A 150 -12.76 -2.96 11.11
C ILE A 150 -13.68 -3.40 9.97
N ILE A 151 -13.29 -3.02 8.75
CA ILE A 151 -13.96 -3.31 7.49
C ILE A 151 -13.24 -4.50 6.86
N GLU A 152 -13.86 -5.67 6.95
CA GLU A 152 -13.38 -6.90 6.35
C GLU A 152 -14.09 -7.17 5.03
N LEU A 153 -13.34 -7.44 3.97
CA LEU A 153 -13.88 -7.65 2.62
C LEU A 153 -13.20 -8.84 1.93
N ASP A 154 -14.00 -9.64 1.23
CA ASP A 154 -13.54 -10.65 0.27
C ASP A 154 -13.26 -10.00 -1.09
N TRP A 155 -12.63 -10.73 -2.00
CA TRP A 155 -12.36 -10.25 -3.36
C TRP A 155 -13.64 -9.80 -4.06
N TRP A 156 -13.53 -8.64 -4.70
CA TRP A 156 -14.58 -7.90 -5.39
C TRP A 156 -15.66 -7.32 -4.50
N GLU A 157 -15.64 -7.57 -3.19
CA GLU A 157 -16.46 -6.83 -2.26
C GLU A 157 -15.95 -5.40 -2.12
N GLU A 158 -16.90 -4.48 -1.98
CA GLU A 158 -16.64 -3.06 -1.90
C GLU A 158 -17.48 -2.41 -0.81
N ARG A 159 -16.93 -1.37 -0.20
CA ARG A 159 -17.63 -0.57 0.80
C ARG A 159 -17.43 0.91 0.53
N GLN A 160 -18.55 1.60 0.43
CA GLN A 160 -18.60 3.04 0.20
C GLN A 160 -18.89 3.79 1.50
N PHE A 161 -18.21 4.91 1.66
CA PHE A 161 -18.26 5.82 2.80
C PHE A 161 -18.41 7.26 2.30
N SER A 162 -19.27 8.01 2.99
CA SER A 162 -19.28 9.46 2.90
C SER A 162 -18.10 10.04 3.68
N LEU A 163 -17.77 11.32 3.46
CA LEU A 163 -16.77 11.99 4.28
C LEU A 163 -17.21 12.16 5.75
N GLN A 164 -18.52 12.12 6.04
CA GLN A 164 -19.05 12.15 7.41
C GLN A 164 -18.63 10.92 8.21
N ASP A 165 -18.50 9.76 7.55
CA ASP A 165 -18.01 8.54 8.19
C ASP A 165 -16.55 8.67 8.67
N PHE A 166 -15.81 9.66 8.14
CA PHE A 166 -14.45 10.01 8.54
C PHE A 166 -14.37 11.32 9.37
N GLY A 167 -15.50 11.85 9.86
CA GLY A 167 -15.55 13.03 10.73
C GLY A 167 -15.58 14.38 10.01
N TYR A 168 -15.83 14.40 8.70
CA TYR A 168 -15.86 15.62 7.88
C TYR A 168 -17.29 16.05 7.53
N SER A 169 -17.53 17.36 7.45
CA SER A 169 -18.89 17.90 7.26
C SER A 169 -19.40 17.92 5.80
N LYS A 170 -18.52 17.96 4.79
CA LYS A 170 -18.89 18.17 3.37
C LYS A 170 -19.23 16.87 2.66
N GLN A 171 -20.05 16.95 1.60
CA GLN A 171 -20.60 15.82 0.85
C GLN A 171 -20.34 15.90 -0.66
N GLU A 172 -19.18 16.37 -1.12
CA GLU A 172 -18.92 16.43 -2.58
C GLU A 172 -18.34 15.13 -3.14
N THR A 173 -17.70 14.33 -2.28
CA THR A 173 -17.16 13.03 -2.66
C THR A 173 -17.53 11.94 -1.67
N ASN A 174 -17.68 10.72 -2.16
CA ASN A 174 -17.64 9.49 -1.37
C ASN A 174 -16.33 8.77 -1.63
N LEU A 175 -15.85 8.01 -0.66
CA LEU A 175 -14.75 7.07 -0.85
C LEU A 175 -15.30 5.66 -0.95
N LYS A 176 -14.87 4.94 -1.98
CA LYS A 176 -15.20 3.52 -2.14
C LYS A 176 -13.92 2.71 -2.13
N PHE A 177 -13.85 1.76 -1.21
CA PHE A 177 -12.76 0.80 -1.07
C PHE A 177 -13.22 -0.52 -1.63
N THR A 178 -12.44 -1.10 -2.54
CA THR A 178 -12.71 -2.41 -3.13
C THR A 178 -11.50 -3.32 -2.90
N CYS A 179 -11.75 -4.45 -2.27
CA CYS A 179 -10.78 -5.54 -2.14
C CYS A 179 -10.71 -6.25 -3.50
N VAL A 180 -9.54 -6.30 -4.14
CA VAL A 180 -9.36 -6.92 -5.46
C VAL A 180 -8.40 -8.11 -5.39
N PRO A 181 -8.55 -9.13 -6.26
CA PRO A 181 -7.65 -10.27 -6.24
C PRO A 181 -6.18 -9.90 -6.41
N ALA A 182 -5.32 -10.70 -5.80
CA ALA A 182 -3.87 -10.70 -6.01
C ALA A 182 -3.39 -12.16 -6.11
N GLN A 183 -2.32 -12.39 -6.86
CA GLN A 183 -1.67 -13.71 -6.94
C GLN A 183 -0.61 -13.83 -5.85
N HIS A 184 -1.03 -14.14 -4.62
CA HIS A 184 -0.15 -14.27 -3.46
C HIS A 184 -0.62 -15.36 -2.50
N ASN A 185 -0.16 -15.35 -1.24
CA ASN A 185 -0.63 -16.19 -0.15
C ASN A 185 -0.66 -15.42 1.18
N SER A 186 -0.92 -16.12 2.29
CA SER A 186 -0.89 -15.53 3.64
C SER A 186 -0.43 -16.56 4.67
N ALA A 187 0.37 -16.16 5.65
CA ALA A 187 0.69 -16.93 6.86
C ALA A 187 1.38 -16.06 7.93
N ARG A 188 1.08 -16.27 9.21
CA ARG A 188 1.88 -15.71 10.32
C ARG A 188 2.60 -16.77 11.14
N SER A 189 2.30 -18.03 10.89
CA SER A 189 2.83 -19.21 11.56
C SER A 189 2.87 -20.40 10.58
N PRO A 190 3.57 -21.49 10.93
CA PRO A 190 3.52 -22.70 10.12
C PRO A 190 2.14 -23.39 10.04
N LEU A 191 1.17 -23.00 10.88
CA LEU A 191 -0.12 -23.68 11.03
C LEU A 191 -1.32 -22.89 10.49
N ASP A 192 -1.10 -21.67 9.99
CA ASP A 192 -2.17 -20.78 9.49
C ASP A 192 -2.01 -20.37 8.03
N GLN A 193 -1.21 -21.15 7.27
CA GLN A 193 -1.03 -20.90 5.85
C GLN A 193 -2.37 -20.97 5.10
N GLY A 194 -2.73 -19.86 4.46
CA GLY A 194 -3.98 -19.72 3.70
C GLY A 194 -5.25 -19.58 4.53
N ASN A 195 -5.15 -19.40 5.86
CA ASN A 195 -6.33 -19.21 6.72
C ASN A 195 -6.97 -17.82 6.59
N THR A 196 -6.25 -16.87 6.00
CA THR A 196 -6.75 -15.51 5.72
C THR A 196 -6.56 -15.18 4.25
N LEU A 197 -7.31 -14.21 3.76
CA LEU A 197 -7.21 -13.75 2.39
C LEU A 197 -6.02 -12.78 2.22
N TRP A 198 -5.53 -12.68 0.98
CA TRP A 198 -4.56 -11.70 0.48
C TRP A 198 -5.20 -10.96 -0.70
N CYS A 199 -4.91 -9.68 -0.87
CA CYS A 199 -5.55 -8.87 -1.90
C CYS A 199 -4.72 -7.65 -2.31
N GLY A 200 -5.13 -7.03 -3.41
CA GLY A 200 -4.87 -5.61 -3.64
C GLY A 200 -6.07 -4.76 -3.21
N TRP A 201 -5.91 -3.45 -3.24
CA TRP A 201 -6.95 -2.49 -2.88
C TRP A 201 -7.08 -1.41 -3.93
N VAL A 202 -8.32 -1.19 -4.40
CA VAL A 202 -8.67 -0.01 -5.20
C VAL A 202 -9.44 0.97 -4.31
N VAL A 203 -9.03 2.24 -4.32
CA VAL A 203 -9.73 3.33 -3.65
C VAL A 203 -10.20 4.34 -4.68
N GLU A 204 -11.51 4.48 -4.84
CA GLU A 204 -12.15 5.43 -5.74
C GLU A 204 -12.70 6.62 -4.93
N GLN A 205 -12.32 7.85 -5.32
CA GLN A 205 -12.99 9.07 -4.89
C GLN A 205 -14.11 9.39 -5.88
N LEU A 206 -15.35 9.08 -5.52
CA LEU A 206 -16.54 9.24 -6.36
C LEU A 206 -17.21 10.57 -6.07
N LEU A 207 -17.68 11.29 -7.09
CA LEU A 207 -18.48 12.50 -6.86
C LEU A 207 -19.87 12.12 -6.32
N THR A 208 -20.37 12.78 -5.27
CA THR A 208 -21.69 12.43 -4.70
C THR A 208 -22.85 12.63 -5.68
N GLN A 209 -22.70 13.57 -6.61
CA GLN A 209 -23.67 13.84 -7.67
C GLN A 209 -23.68 12.76 -8.77
N SER A 210 -22.69 11.85 -8.80
CA SER A 210 -22.60 10.79 -9.79
C SER A 210 -21.77 9.61 -9.28
N GLN A 211 -22.41 8.46 -9.09
CA GLN A 211 -21.74 7.22 -8.69
C GLN A 211 -20.80 6.65 -9.78
N THR A 212 -20.85 7.19 -11.00
CA THR A 212 -20.01 6.75 -12.12
C THR A 212 -18.86 7.71 -12.42
N ARG A 213 -18.91 8.96 -11.92
CA ARG A 213 -17.85 9.94 -12.14
C ARG A 213 -16.88 9.95 -10.97
N ARG A 214 -15.63 9.63 -11.30
CA ARG A 214 -14.50 9.59 -10.35
C ARG A 214 -13.75 10.92 -10.39
N LYS A 215 -13.30 11.38 -9.22
CA LYS A 215 -12.31 12.45 -9.05
C LYS A 215 -10.88 11.89 -9.05
N GLY A 216 -10.70 10.70 -8.49
CA GLY A 216 -9.40 10.04 -8.41
C GLY A 216 -9.51 8.55 -8.10
N THR A 217 -8.56 7.76 -8.58
CA THR A 217 -8.49 6.31 -8.32
C THR A 217 -7.07 5.91 -7.95
N ILE A 218 -6.92 5.22 -6.82
CA ILE A 218 -5.66 4.67 -6.34
C ILE A 218 -5.73 3.15 -6.39
N TYR A 219 -4.64 2.49 -6.75
CA TYR A 219 -4.48 1.05 -6.63
C TYR A 219 -3.23 0.69 -5.85
N HIS A 220 -3.37 -0.12 -4.81
CA HIS A 220 -2.25 -0.75 -4.13
C HIS A 220 -2.31 -2.25 -4.43
N ALA A 221 -1.31 -2.78 -5.13
CA ALA A 221 -1.34 -4.18 -5.57
C ALA A 221 -1.12 -5.17 -4.42
N GLY A 222 -0.60 -4.70 -3.28
CA GLY A 222 -0.05 -5.60 -2.26
C GLY A 222 1.14 -6.36 -2.82
N ASP A 223 1.44 -7.50 -2.21
CA ASP A 223 2.32 -8.47 -2.84
C ASP A 223 1.55 -9.32 -3.83
N THR A 224 2.16 -9.51 -5.01
CA THR A 224 1.49 -10.22 -6.08
C THR A 224 2.50 -10.72 -7.09
N GLY A 225 2.28 -11.93 -7.62
CA GLY A 225 2.89 -12.40 -8.85
C GLY A 225 2.09 -11.97 -10.08
N TYR A 226 2.69 -12.12 -11.25
CA TYR A 226 2.02 -11.88 -12.55
C TYR A 226 2.07 -13.12 -13.44
N ARG A 227 3.19 -13.85 -13.40
CA ARG A 227 3.46 -15.06 -14.16
C ARG A 227 3.76 -16.22 -13.22
N PRO A 228 3.41 -17.46 -13.59
CA PRO A 228 3.75 -18.63 -12.76
C PRO A 228 5.26 -18.88 -12.71
N LEU A 229 5.96 -18.63 -13.83
CA LEU A 229 7.42 -18.72 -13.98
C LEU A 229 7.91 -17.47 -14.71
N SER A 230 9.16 -17.06 -14.46
CA SER A 230 9.73 -15.85 -15.08
C SER A 230 9.78 -15.88 -16.61
N THR A 231 9.80 -17.08 -17.21
CA THR A 231 9.81 -17.31 -18.66
C THR A 231 8.42 -17.54 -19.25
N SER A 232 7.37 -17.54 -18.42
CA SER A 232 6.03 -17.86 -18.87
C SER A 232 5.43 -16.74 -19.71
N THR A 233 4.82 -17.09 -20.83
CA THR A 233 3.97 -16.17 -21.61
C THR A 233 2.55 -16.07 -21.04
N THR A 234 2.18 -16.98 -20.13
CA THR A 234 0.86 -16.96 -19.48
C THR A 234 0.89 -15.97 -18.34
N THR A 235 -0.04 -15.04 -18.35
CA THR A 235 -0.16 -13.98 -17.36
C THR A 235 -1.44 -14.13 -16.54
N CYS A 236 -1.46 -13.54 -15.35
CA CYS A 236 -2.61 -13.55 -14.48
C CYS A 236 -3.71 -12.62 -15.05
N PRO A 237 -4.90 -13.14 -15.42
CA PRO A 237 -5.93 -12.35 -16.09
C PRO A 237 -6.59 -11.31 -15.19
N ILE A 238 -6.35 -11.36 -13.87
CA ILE A 238 -7.00 -10.48 -12.90
C ILE A 238 -6.62 -9.02 -13.11
N PHE A 239 -5.41 -8.73 -13.60
CA PHE A 239 -4.95 -7.35 -13.76
C PHE A 239 -5.67 -6.66 -14.92
N THR A 240 -5.88 -7.36 -16.04
CA THR A 240 -6.73 -6.88 -17.12
C THR A 240 -8.17 -6.66 -16.65
N GLN A 241 -8.72 -7.52 -15.78
CA GLN A 241 -10.06 -7.35 -15.21
C GLN A 241 -10.14 -6.12 -14.30
N ILE A 242 -9.13 -5.89 -13.46
CA ILE A 242 -8.99 -4.68 -12.63
C ILE A 242 -8.97 -3.44 -13.53
N GLY A 243 -8.15 -3.43 -14.58
CA GLY A 243 -8.09 -2.32 -15.53
C GLY A 243 -9.39 -2.09 -16.31
N GLN A 244 -10.15 -3.14 -16.61
CA GLN A 244 -11.47 -3.01 -17.22
C GLN A 244 -12.51 -2.38 -16.26
N LYS A 245 -12.46 -2.72 -14.97
CA LYS A 245 -13.44 -2.25 -13.96
C LYS A 245 -13.10 -0.85 -13.40
N PHE A 246 -11.81 -0.59 -13.18
CA PHE A 246 -11.34 0.60 -12.47
C PHE A 246 -10.51 1.56 -13.33
N GLY A 247 -10.06 1.12 -14.50
CA GLY A 247 -9.26 1.96 -15.39
C GLY A 247 -10.04 3.15 -16.00
N PRO A 248 -9.36 4.27 -16.28
CA PRO A 248 -7.95 4.53 -15.97
C PRO A 248 -7.73 4.79 -14.48
N ILE A 249 -6.67 4.21 -13.92
CA ILE A 249 -6.26 4.39 -12.51
C ILE A 249 -5.24 5.55 -12.46
N ASP A 250 -5.39 6.49 -11.53
CA ASP A 250 -4.55 7.69 -11.51
C ASP A 250 -3.18 7.44 -10.90
N LEU A 251 -3.12 6.62 -9.85
CA LEU A 251 -1.90 6.26 -9.14
C LEU A 251 -1.92 4.79 -8.69
N SER A 252 -0.92 4.02 -9.09
CA SER A 252 -0.72 2.63 -8.67
C SER A 252 0.57 2.47 -7.86
N PHE A 253 0.54 1.62 -6.83
CA PHE A 253 1.71 1.14 -6.10
C PHE A 253 1.91 -0.34 -6.42
N LEU A 254 3.00 -0.66 -7.11
CA LEU A 254 3.25 -1.99 -7.66
C LEU A 254 4.53 -2.59 -7.07
N PRO A 255 4.52 -3.83 -6.57
CA PRO A 255 5.73 -4.47 -6.07
C PRO A 255 6.69 -4.71 -7.24
N ILE A 256 7.96 -4.35 -7.06
CA ILE A 256 9.00 -4.51 -8.09
C ILE A 256 10.12 -5.47 -7.64
N TRP A 257 9.88 -6.28 -6.62
CA TRP A 257 10.90 -7.17 -6.08
C TRP A 257 10.35 -8.56 -5.82
N ARG A 258 11.04 -9.56 -6.37
CA ARG A 258 10.66 -10.99 -6.38
C ARG A 258 10.98 -11.74 -5.08
N GLY A 259 11.59 -11.07 -4.11
CA GLY A 259 12.14 -11.72 -2.94
C GLY A 259 13.45 -12.47 -3.22
N GLY A 260 14.30 -12.59 -2.21
CA GLY A 260 15.18 -13.74 -2.02
C GLY A 260 14.42 -14.72 -1.14
N SER A 261 13.91 -15.83 -1.67
CA SER A 261 12.73 -16.53 -1.12
C SER A 261 12.91 -17.17 0.25
N LEU A 262 14.09 -17.11 0.84
CA LEU A 262 14.30 -16.98 2.27
C LEU A 262 15.59 -16.17 2.43
N SER A 263 15.68 -15.27 3.39
CA SER A 263 16.95 -14.57 3.72
C SER A 263 18.12 -15.55 3.94
N PHE A 264 17.82 -16.81 4.26
CA PHE A 264 18.79 -17.91 4.33
C PHE A 264 19.37 -18.30 2.96
N PHE A 265 18.57 -18.39 1.90
CA PHE A 265 19.04 -18.74 0.55
C PHE A 265 19.83 -17.59 -0.10
N SER A 266 19.43 -16.33 0.12
CA SER A 266 20.21 -15.18 -0.35
C SER A 266 21.56 -15.06 0.37
N THR A 267 21.63 -15.42 1.66
CA THR A 267 22.88 -15.50 2.45
C THR A 267 23.86 -16.54 1.89
N LEU A 268 23.37 -17.58 1.21
CA LEU A 268 24.20 -18.61 0.56
C LEU A 268 24.64 -18.23 -0.87
N GLY A 269 24.35 -17.01 -1.34
CA GLY A 269 24.69 -16.56 -2.70
C GLY A 269 23.79 -17.13 -3.80
N LEU A 270 22.71 -17.83 -3.45
CA LEU A 270 21.69 -18.29 -4.39
C LEU A 270 20.71 -17.14 -4.65
N ARG A 271 20.86 -16.48 -5.79
CA ARG A 271 19.95 -15.41 -6.23
C ARG A 271 18.71 -16.02 -6.88
N LEU A 272 17.53 -15.46 -6.63
CA LEU A 272 16.30 -15.86 -7.34
C LEU A 272 16.25 -15.40 -8.82
N SER A 273 17.36 -14.90 -9.36
CA SER A 273 17.50 -14.52 -10.76
C SER A 273 17.57 -15.71 -11.74
N HIS A 274 17.38 -16.95 -11.27
CA HIS A 274 17.35 -18.14 -12.12
C HIS A 274 16.00 -18.28 -12.84
N LYS A 275 16.06 -18.51 -14.16
CA LYS A 275 14.92 -18.54 -15.10
C LYS A 275 13.79 -19.52 -14.73
N ASP A 276 14.10 -20.56 -13.97
CA ASP A 276 13.16 -21.66 -13.64
C ASP A 276 12.57 -21.55 -12.22
N ILE A 277 12.76 -20.43 -11.52
CA ILE A 277 12.22 -20.23 -10.18
C ILE A 277 10.77 -19.74 -10.25
N PRO A 278 9.86 -20.26 -9.38
CA PRO A 278 8.50 -19.77 -9.28
C PRO A 278 8.44 -18.26 -9.01
N SER A 279 7.84 -17.50 -9.93
CA SER A 279 7.50 -16.08 -9.79
C SER A 279 6.03 -15.88 -9.40
N ALA A 280 5.36 -16.97 -9.03
CA ALA A 280 3.92 -16.99 -8.85
C ALA A 280 3.42 -16.08 -7.72
N LEU A 281 4.27 -15.69 -6.77
CA LEU A 281 3.87 -14.90 -5.60
C LEU A 281 4.40 -13.47 -5.62
N HIS A 282 5.45 -13.17 -6.40
CA HIS A 282 6.05 -11.83 -6.45
C HIS A 282 6.45 -11.46 -7.88
N ALA A 283 6.02 -10.28 -8.31
CA ALA A 283 6.29 -9.70 -9.62
C ALA A 283 7.74 -9.21 -9.73
N SER A 284 8.34 -9.43 -10.90
CA SER A 284 9.55 -8.72 -11.32
C SER A 284 9.26 -7.25 -11.68
N PRO A 285 10.28 -6.41 -11.81
CA PRO A 285 10.12 -5.08 -12.40
C PRO A 285 9.46 -5.08 -13.78
N ALA A 286 9.79 -6.05 -14.65
CA ALA A 286 9.14 -6.21 -15.95
C ALA A 286 7.66 -6.62 -15.82
N ASP A 287 7.35 -7.54 -14.90
CA ASP A 287 5.96 -7.88 -14.57
C ASP A 287 5.18 -6.65 -14.06
N ALA A 288 5.81 -5.78 -13.27
CA ALA A 288 5.19 -4.56 -12.76
C ALA A 288 4.87 -3.55 -13.89
N MET A 289 5.70 -3.48 -14.94
CA MET A 289 5.39 -2.70 -16.15
C MET A 289 4.18 -3.27 -16.90
N ASP A 290 4.11 -4.59 -17.05
CA ASP A 290 2.94 -5.24 -17.67
C ASP A 290 1.67 -5.03 -16.83
N ILE A 291 1.76 -5.16 -15.51
CA ILE A 291 0.66 -4.85 -14.58
C ILE A 291 0.23 -3.39 -14.75
N HIS A 292 1.16 -2.43 -14.83
CA HIS A 292 0.85 -1.02 -15.06
C HIS A 292 -0.03 -0.82 -16.31
N VAL A 293 0.30 -1.51 -17.41
CA VAL A 293 -0.48 -1.47 -18.65
C VAL A 293 -1.84 -2.15 -18.48
N ASP A 294 -1.87 -3.36 -17.91
CA ASP A 294 -3.08 -4.16 -17.76
C ASP A 294 -4.13 -3.50 -16.86
N VAL A 295 -3.69 -2.88 -15.75
CA VAL A 295 -4.58 -2.14 -14.86
C VAL A 295 -4.92 -0.74 -15.39
N ARG A 296 -4.37 -0.35 -16.55
CA ARG A 296 -4.55 0.96 -17.19
C ARG A 296 -4.18 2.12 -16.27
N SER A 297 -3.05 1.99 -15.59
CA SER A 297 -2.56 3.03 -14.71
C SER A 297 -1.97 4.20 -15.50
N ARG A 298 -2.21 5.43 -15.01
CA ARG A 298 -1.58 6.64 -15.55
C ARG A 298 -0.19 6.86 -14.96
N ASN A 299 -0.01 6.51 -13.68
CA ASN A 299 1.25 6.68 -12.95
C ASN A 299 1.42 5.48 -12.01
N SER A 300 2.62 4.89 -12.00
CA SER A 300 2.97 3.84 -11.04
C SER A 300 4.20 4.22 -10.23
N VAL A 301 4.22 3.81 -8.96
CA VAL A 301 5.36 3.88 -8.06
C VAL A 301 5.73 2.46 -7.65
N GLY A 302 7.01 2.10 -7.81
CA GLY A 302 7.53 0.81 -7.34
C GLY A 302 7.57 0.73 -5.82
N VAL A 303 7.15 -0.41 -5.25
CA VAL A 303 7.18 -0.70 -3.81
C VAL A 303 7.75 -2.10 -3.56
N HIS A 304 7.77 -2.55 -2.29
CA HIS A 304 8.24 -3.87 -1.84
C HIS A 304 9.76 -4.12 -2.00
N PHE A 305 10.56 -3.09 -2.33
CA PHE A 305 12.00 -3.24 -2.61
C PHE A 305 12.90 -2.49 -1.63
N GLY A 306 14.18 -2.88 -1.59
CA GLY A 306 15.27 -2.13 -0.96
C GLY A 306 15.22 -2.01 0.57
N THR A 307 14.24 -2.62 1.24
CA THR A 307 14.00 -2.41 2.67
C THR A 307 14.33 -3.64 3.52
N PHE A 308 13.71 -4.79 3.24
CA PHE A 308 13.98 -6.06 3.95
C PHE A 308 14.76 -7.03 3.05
N VAL A 309 16.04 -6.76 2.85
CA VAL A 309 16.94 -7.52 1.96
C VAL A 309 18.24 -7.90 2.68
N GLY A 310 18.93 -8.92 2.18
CA GLY A 310 20.15 -9.47 2.81
C GLY A 310 21.42 -8.68 2.51
N SER A 311 21.43 -7.79 1.50
CA SER A 311 22.60 -6.99 1.16
C SER A 311 22.25 -5.70 0.39
N GLU A 312 23.21 -4.76 0.35
CA GLU A 312 23.14 -3.55 -0.48
C GLU A 312 22.98 -3.88 -1.97
N ASN A 313 23.67 -4.89 -2.48
CA ASN A 313 23.54 -5.29 -3.89
C ASN A 313 22.12 -5.76 -4.22
N GLU A 314 21.53 -6.60 -3.37
CA GLU A 314 20.15 -7.07 -3.51
C GLU A 314 19.13 -5.91 -3.43
N SER A 315 19.46 -4.84 -2.70
CA SER A 315 18.62 -3.64 -2.62
C SER A 315 18.56 -2.84 -3.93
N LEU A 316 19.63 -2.92 -4.76
CA LEU A 316 19.78 -2.16 -6.00
C LEU A 316 19.31 -2.92 -7.25
N GLU A 317 19.36 -4.26 -7.23
CA GLU A 317 18.89 -5.13 -8.32
C GLU A 317 17.51 -4.73 -8.89
N PRO A 318 16.45 -4.54 -8.08
CA PRO A 318 15.14 -4.19 -8.62
C PRO A 318 15.10 -2.80 -9.28
N ILE A 319 15.94 -1.86 -8.83
CA ILE A 319 16.02 -0.51 -9.42
C ILE A 319 16.66 -0.59 -10.80
N LEU A 320 17.74 -1.35 -10.94
CA LEU A 320 18.44 -1.55 -12.21
C LEU A 320 17.53 -2.26 -13.22
N GLU A 321 16.91 -3.37 -12.82
CA GLU A 321 15.96 -4.11 -13.66
C GLU A 321 14.74 -3.26 -14.05
N PHE A 322 14.28 -2.35 -13.17
CA PHE A 322 13.17 -1.44 -13.47
C PHE A 322 13.56 -0.41 -14.54
N GLU A 323 14.76 0.17 -14.46
CA GLU A 323 15.24 1.09 -15.51
C GLU A 323 15.43 0.38 -16.85
N GLU A 324 16.00 -0.83 -16.85
CA GLU A 324 16.12 -1.64 -18.08
C GLU A 324 14.76 -1.95 -18.71
N ALA A 325 13.76 -2.33 -17.89
CA ALA A 325 12.40 -2.59 -18.36
C ALA A 325 11.66 -1.33 -18.84
N ARG A 326 12.06 -0.14 -18.39
CA ARG A 326 11.48 1.14 -18.80
C ARG A 326 12.02 1.61 -20.16
N GLU A 327 13.26 1.25 -20.49
CA GLU A 327 13.93 1.66 -21.73
C GLU A 327 13.68 0.73 -22.93
N GLY A 328 13.32 -0.54 -22.67
CA GLY A 328 12.99 -1.54 -23.70
C GLY A 328 11.56 -1.44 -24.21
#